data_AF-A0A645J296-F1
#
_entry.id   AF-A0A645J296-F1
#
_cell.length_a   1.000
_cell.length_b   1.000
_cell.length_c   1.000
_cell.angle_alpha   90.00
_cell.angle_beta   90.00
_cell.angle_gamma   90.00
#
_symmetry.space_group_name_H-M   'P 1'
#
loop_
_entity.id
_entity.type
_entity.pdbx_description
1 polymer ?
#
loop_
_entity_poly.entity_id
_entity_poly.type
_entity_poly.pdbx_seq_one_letter_code
_entity_poly.pdbx_strand_id
1 'polypeptide(L)'
;MASPLTVTLGKDIGGQPVVADLGKMPHVLVAGTTGSGKSVGINAMILSLLYKSEPEKVRLILVDPKMLELSIYEGIPHLLAPVVVDMKQGPTRCRGASPRWRSATS
;
A
#
# COMPACT_ATOMS: atom_id res chain seq x y z
N MET A 1 -14.51 16.49 4.83
CA MET A 1 -14.80 15.06 4.62
C MET A 1 -13.48 14.34 4.36
N ALA A 2 -13.05 13.49 5.28
CA ALA A 2 -11.72 12.90 5.26
C ALA A 2 -11.78 11.56 4.49
N SER A 3 -11.09 11.46 3.35
CA SER A 3 -11.03 10.21 2.58
C SER A 3 -10.40 9.08 3.41
N PRO A 4 -10.90 7.83 3.32
CA PRO A 4 -10.30 6.68 3.98
C PRO A 4 -8.93 6.32 3.38
N LEU A 5 -8.59 6.87 2.21
CA LEU A 5 -7.34 6.64 1.50
C LEU A 5 -6.37 7.83 1.64
N THR A 6 -6.53 8.65 2.68
CA THR A 6 -5.56 9.71 2.98
C THR A 6 -4.29 9.11 3.56
N VAL A 7 -3.15 9.49 3.00
CA VAL A 7 -1.82 9.13 3.48
C VAL A 7 -1.03 10.35 3.90
N THR A 8 -0.15 10.17 4.87
CA THR A 8 0.77 11.22 5.32
C THR A 8 2.08 11.12 4.56
N LEU A 9 2.51 12.20 3.90
CA LEU A 9 3.78 12.24 3.17
C LEU A 9 4.93 12.79 4.01
N GLY A 10 4.63 13.68 4.97
CA GLY A 10 5.65 14.24 5.86
C GLY A 10 5.37 15.71 6.18
N LYS A 11 6.43 16.51 6.22
CA LYS A 11 6.35 17.97 6.42
C LYS A 11 6.95 18.69 5.22
N ASP A 12 6.41 19.85 4.90
CA ASP A 12 7.04 20.76 3.93
C ASP A 12 8.22 21.50 4.56
N ILE A 13 8.90 22.33 3.76
CA ILE A 13 10.01 23.19 4.20
C ILE A 13 9.59 24.22 5.27
N GLY A 14 8.30 24.52 5.37
CA GLY A 14 7.72 25.42 6.37
C GLY A 14 7.26 24.69 7.65
N GLY A 15 7.46 23.37 7.73
CA GLY A 15 7.05 22.53 8.86
C GLY A 15 5.57 22.15 8.88
N GLN A 16 4.80 22.51 7.86
CA GLN A 16 3.39 22.15 7.74
C GLN A 16 3.23 20.68 7.33
N PRO A 17 2.27 19.94 7.92
CA PRO A 17 2.05 18.55 7.58
C PRO A 17 1.47 18.42 6.16
N VAL A 18 2.13 17.61 5.33
CA VAL A 18 1.70 17.29 3.97
C VAL A 18 0.96 15.96 3.99
N VAL A 19 -0.31 16.00 3.60
CA VAL A 19 -1.18 14.82 3.43
C VAL A 19 -1.67 14.73 1.99
N ALA A 20 -1.76 13.52 1.48
CA ALA A 20 -2.22 13.22 0.13
C ALA A 20 -3.39 12.24 0.17
N ASP A 21 -4.28 12.31 -0.82
CA ASP A 21 -5.44 11.41 -0.92
C ASP A 21 -5.27 10.47 -2.12
N LEU A 22 -5.08 9.17 -1.85
CA LEU A 22 -4.99 8.14 -2.89
C LEU A 22 -6.31 7.97 -3.66
N GLY A 23 -7.45 8.39 -3.10
CA GLY A 23 -8.71 8.38 -3.84
C GLY A 23 -8.74 9.36 -5.02
N LYS A 24 -7.96 10.44 -4.92
CA LYS A 24 -7.80 11.44 -6.00
C LYS A 24 -6.63 11.13 -6.93
N MET A 25 -5.66 10.37 -6.44
CA MET A 25 -4.47 9.92 -7.17
C MET A 25 -4.45 8.39 -7.20
N PRO A 26 -5.08 7.76 -8.21
CA PRO A 26 -5.39 6.32 -8.18
C PRO A 26 -4.16 5.42 -8.13
N HIS A 27 -3.01 5.92 -8.59
CA HIS A 27 -1.73 5.23 -8.56
C HIS A 27 -0.62 6.19 -8.14
N VAL A 28 0.23 5.75 -7.21
CA VAL A 28 1.38 6.52 -6.71
C VAL A 28 2.65 5.72 -7.03
N LEU A 29 3.64 6.39 -7.63
CA LEU A 29 4.96 5.82 -7.87
C LEU A 29 5.96 6.43 -6.89
N VAL A 30 6.58 5.60 -6.04
CA VAL A 30 7.61 6.02 -5.10
C VAL A 30 8.97 5.50 -5.58
N ALA A 31 9.88 6.40 -5.92
CA ALA A 31 11.24 6.09 -6.36
C ALA A 31 12.27 6.76 -5.45
N GLY A 32 13.41 6.09 -5.22
CA GLY A 32 14.49 6.61 -4.39
C GLY A 32 15.70 5.67 -4.40
N THR A 33 16.89 6.22 -4.18
CA THR A 33 18.14 5.45 -4.06
C THR A 33 18.21 4.72 -2.71
N THR A 34 19.03 3.68 -2.61
CA THR A 34 19.27 2.99 -1.33
C THR A 34 19.78 3.99 -0.28
N GLY A 35 19.18 4.00 0.91
CA GLY A 35 19.54 4.95 1.98
C GLY A 35 18.81 6.30 1.93
N SER A 36 18.01 6.58 0.90
CA SER A 36 17.22 7.83 0.80
C SER A 36 15.99 7.89 1.70
N GLY A 37 15.67 6.80 2.42
CA GLY A 37 14.47 6.72 3.26
C GLY A 37 13.20 6.26 2.54
N LYS A 38 13.30 5.74 1.30
CA LYS A 38 12.15 5.17 0.54
C LYS A 38 11.30 4.21 1.40
N SER A 39 11.97 3.30 2.07
CA SER A 39 11.42 2.26 2.95
C SER A 39 10.64 2.84 4.12
N VAL A 40 11.22 3.84 4.78
CA VAL A 40 10.61 4.56 5.90
C VAL A 40 9.36 5.31 5.43
N GLY A 41 9.43 5.95 4.25
CA GLY A 41 8.28 6.63 3.65
C GLY A 41 7.12 5.69 3.31
N ILE A 42 7.41 4.51 2.75
CA ILE A 42 6.39 3.50 2.46
C ILE A 42 5.75 2.99 3.76
N ASN A 43 6.53 2.73 4.79
CA ASN A 43 6.01 2.33 6.10
C ASN A 43 5.13 3.42 6.73
N ALA A 44 5.56 4.68 6.67
CA ALA A 44 4.73 5.80 7.14
C ALA A 44 3.40 5.90 6.38
N MET A 45 3.43 5.65 5.06
CA MET A 45 2.23 5.62 4.22
C MET A 45 1.28 4.49 4.62
N ILE A 46 1.78 3.26 4.78
CA ILE A 46 0.97 2.10 5.22
C ILE A 46 0.38 2.37 6.61
N LEU A 47 1.21 2.81 7.57
CA LEU A 47 0.77 3.11 8.93
C LEU A 47 -0.30 4.22 8.96
N SER A 48 -0.18 5.24 8.11
CA SER A 48 -1.20 6.30 8.05
C SER A 48 -2.58 5.77 7.60
N LEU A 49 -2.61 4.75 6.73
CA LEU A 49 -3.84 4.06 6.35
C LEU A 49 -4.37 3.20 7.50
N LEU A 50 -3.51 2.41 8.14
CA LEU A 50 -3.91 1.53 9.26
C LEU A 50 -4.42 2.34 10.46
N TYR A 51 -3.86 3.52 10.71
CA TYR A 51 -4.27 4.39 11.81
C TYR A 51 -5.65 5.00 11.60
N LYS A 52 -6.03 5.27 10.34
CA LYS A 52 -7.26 6.02 10.02
C LYS A 52 -8.41 5.13 9.56
N SER A 53 -8.12 3.97 8.98
CA SER A 53 -9.10 3.17 8.26
C SER A 53 -9.30 1.81 8.91
N GLU A 54 -10.57 1.43 9.04
CA GLU A 54 -10.97 0.09 9.47
C GLU A 54 -10.72 -0.93 8.33
N PRO A 55 -10.47 -2.21 8.67
CA PRO A 55 -10.16 -3.27 7.69
C PRO A 55 -11.30 -3.54 6.70
N GLU A 56 -12.53 -3.15 7.02
CA GLU A 56 -13.68 -3.24 6.11
C GLU A 56 -13.65 -2.19 4.99
N LYS A 57 -13.05 -1.03 5.26
CA LYS A 57 -13.00 0.12 4.34
C LYS A 57 -11.79 0.08 3.43
N VAL A 58 -10.65 -0.42 3.92
CA VAL A 58 -9.39 -0.47 3.18
C VAL A 58 -8.76 -1.84 3.32
N ARG A 59 -8.53 -2.50 2.18
CA ARG A 59 -7.79 -3.75 2.09
C ARG A 59 -6.49 -3.55 1.31
N LEU A 60 -5.41 -4.12 1.82
CA LEU A 60 -4.07 -3.99 1.28
C LEU A 60 -3.63 -5.32 0.66
N ILE A 61 -2.89 -5.22 -0.44
CA ILE A 61 -2.13 -6.33 -1.02
C ILE A 61 -0.68 -5.88 -1.02
N LEU A 62 0.14 -6.53 -0.20
CA LEU A 62 1.57 -6.24 -0.10
C LEU A 62 2.36 -7.25 -0.93
N VAL A 63 3.28 -6.75 -1.75
CA VAL A 63 4.16 -7.55 -2.59
C VAL A 63 5.59 -7.16 -2.24
N ASP A 64 6.35 -8.09 -1.67
CA ASP A 64 7.75 -7.90 -1.29
C ASP A 64 8.63 -8.98 -1.94
N PRO A 65 9.12 -8.75 -3.18
CA PRO A 65 9.94 -9.73 -3.88
C PRO A 65 11.34 -9.89 -3.26
N LYS A 66 11.73 -9.02 -2.33
CA LYS A 66 13.05 -9.06 -1.67
C LYS A 66 12.95 -9.54 -0.22
N MET A 67 11.75 -9.61 0.35
CA MET A 67 11.48 -10.14 1.69
C MET A 67 12.19 -9.38 2.83
N LEU A 68 12.36 -8.06 2.68
CA LEU A 68 13.20 -7.25 3.57
C LEU A 68 12.42 -6.31 4.50
N GLU A 69 11.27 -5.79 4.08
CA GLU A 69 10.70 -4.60 4.73
C GLU A 69 9.20 -4.70 5.02
N LEU A 70 8.46 -5.54 4.30
CA LEU A 70 7.00 -5.63 4.45
C LEU A 70 6.54 -6.90 5.18
N SER A 71 7.44 -7.84 5.46
CA SER A 71 7.13 -9.07 6.21
C SER A 71 6.58 -8.81 7.61
N ILE A 72 6.86 -7.63 8.19
CA ILE A 72 6.36 -7.21 9.51
C ILE A 72 4.83 -6.99 9.54
N TYR A 73 4.20 -6.78 8.38
CA TYR A 73 2.76 -6.55 8.30
C TYR A 73 1.97 -7.84 8.12
N GLU A 74 2.63 -9.00 8.12
CA GLU A 74 1.96 -10.28 7.99
C GLU A 74 0.99 -10.53 9.15
N GLY A 75 -0.26 -10.89 8.83
CA GLY A 75 -1.29 -11.17 9.81
C GLY A 75 -2.16 -9.99 10.25
N ILE A 76 -1.99 -8.78 9.71
CA ILE A 76 -2.91 -7.67 9.99
C ILE A 76 -4.29 -7.91 9.34
N PRO A 77 -5.40 -7.50 9.98
CA PRO A 77 -6.76 -7.72 9.45
C PRO A 77 -7.05 -6.93 8.15
N HIS A 78 -6.23 -5.94 7.83
CA HIS A 78 -6.31 -5.16 6.60
C HIS A 78 -5.71 -5.88 5.37
N LEU A 79 -4.98 -6.99 5.56
CA LEU A 79 -4.42 -7.74 4.43
C LEU A 79 -5.49 -8.60 3.76
N LEU A 80 -5.67 -8.41 2.45
CA LEU A 80 -6.55 -9.28 1.67
C LEU A 80 -5.96 -10.69 1.53
N ALA A 81 -4.63 -10.80 1.60
CA ALA A 81 -3.91 -12.05 1.54
C ALA A 81 -2.50 -11.89 2.15
N PRO A 82 -1.83 -12.98 2.59
CA PRO A 82 -0.44 -12.95 3.05
C PRO A 82 0.51 -12.17 2.12
N VAL A 83 1.66 -11.73 2.62
CA VAL A 83 2.61 -10.95 1.81
C VAL A 83 3.07 -11.79 0.61
N VAL A 84 2.99 -11.25 -0.61
CA VAL A 84 3.44 -11.95 -1.81
C VAL A 84 4.95 -11.82 -1.91
N VAL A 85 5.65 -12.93 -1.75
CA VAL A 85 7.11 -13.01 -1.87
C VAL A 85 7.52 -13.47 -3.28
N ASP A 86 6.72 -14.35 -3.89
CA ASP A 86 7.00 -14.89 -5.21
C ASP A 86 6.36 -14.04 -6.31
N MET A 87 7.19 -13.46 -7.19
CA MET A 87 6.73 -12.66 -8.33
C MET A 87 5.87 -13.45 -9.33
N LYS A 88 5.96 -14.80 -9.33
CA LYS A 88 5.10 -15.66 -10.16
C LYS A 88 3.68 -15.77 -9.60
N GLN A 89 3.50 -15.56 -8.30
CA GLN A 89 2.21 -15.66 -7.62
C GLN A 89 1.46 -14.32 -7.54
N GLY A 90 2.18 -13.20 -7.66
CA GLY A 90 1.60 -11.84 -7.68
C GLY A 90 0.45 -11.67 -8.68
N PRO A 91 0.63 -12.01 -9.98
CA PRO A 91 -0.43 -11.88 -10.98
C PRO A 91 -1.68 -12.70 -10.63
N THR A 92 -1.50 -13.93 -10.16
CA THR A 92 -2.61 -14.85 -9.80
C THR A 92 -3.39 -14.34 -8.59
N ARG A 93 -2.71 -13.66 -7.66
CA ARG A 93 -3.33 -13.13 -6.44
C ARG A 93 -4.04 -11.81 -6.65
N CYS A 94 -3.49 -10.93 -7.50
CA CYS A 94 -4.16 -9.72 -7.95
C CYS A 94 -5.41 -10.05 -8.80
N ARG A 95 -5.41 -11.16 -9.56
CA ARG A 95 -6.59 -11.64 -10.33
C ARG A 95 -7.78 -12.01 -9.44
N GLY A 96 -7.56 -12.44 -8.20
CA GLY A 96 -8.63 -12.79 -7.25
C GLY A 96 -9.36 -11.59 -6.64
N ALA A 97 -8.78 -10.38 -6.75
CA ALA A 97 -9.26 -9.19 -6.04
C ALA A 97 -10.43 -8.46 -6.73
N SER A 98 -10.77 -8.79 -7.99
CA SER A 98 -11.95 -8.21 -8.64
C SER A 98 -12.68 -9.23 -9.54
N PRO A 99 -14.04 -9.24 -9.56
CA PRO A 99 -14.81 -10.09 -10.48
C PRO A 99 -14.53 -9.82 -11.96
N ARG A 100 -14.09 -8.61 -12.29
CA ARG A 100 -13.86 -8.12 -13.66
C ARG A 100 -12.59 -8.67 -14.32
N TRP A 101 -11.64 -9.18 -13.53
CA TRP A 101 -10.40 -9.76 -14.06
C TRP A 101 -10.52 -11.24 -14.43
N ARG A 102 -11.64 -11.91 -14.11
CA ARG A 102 -11.88 -13.31 -14.52
C ARG A 102 -12.33 -13.46 -15.97
N SER A 103 -12.89 -12.41 -16.57
CA SER A 103 -13.46 -12.46 -17.93
C SER A 103 -12.51 -12.03 -19.04
N ALA A 104 -11.24 -11.75 -18.73
CA ALA A 104 -10.26 -11.25 -19.72
C ALA A 104 -9.39 -12.37 -20.35
N THR A 105 -9.67 -13.63 -20.05
CA THR A 105 -8.93 -14.79 -20.61
C THR A 105 -9.86 -15.98 -20.90
N SER A 106 -11.03 -15.71 -21.47
CA SER A 106 -11.82 -16.71 -22.20
C SER A 106 -11.68 -16.47 -23.69
#